data_AF-A0A942RY86-F1
#
_entry.id   AF-A0A942RY86-F1
#
_cell.length_a   1.000
_cell.length_b   1.000
_cell.length_c   1.000
_cell.angle_alpha   90.00
_cell.angle_beta   90.00
_cell.angle_gamma   90.00
#
_symmetry.space_group_name_H-M   'P 1'
#
loop_
_entity.id
_entity.type
_entity.pdbx_description
1 polymer ?
#
loop_
_entity_poly.entity_id
_entity_poly.type
_entity_poly.pdbx_seq_one_letter_code
_entity_poly.pdbx_strand_id
1 'polypeptide(L)'
;MENLISKHDLINASAIKGAVGPAADALKKIDTESLGLSVNETKILSQAAKILSDLDDFAQSVIDLGNKQFQSRDVELINRASSRFFAVDRDIAEAKAHQYHAEQAFIAKTAELQKQGFSAAEIKKLVTDPKPEIEALQQKINGLIVEKSRIEAFLADSPRFSPDLLIGTAIEVFADETAQAA
;
A
#
# COMPACT_ATOMS: atom_id res chain seq x y z
N MET A 1 16.94 -2.91 -16.12
CA MET A 1 16.00 -2.52 -15.05
C MET A 1 14.93 -1.67 -15.68
N GLU A 2 13.69 -2.17 -15.78
CA GLU A 2 12.58 -1.30 -16.16
C GLU A 2 12.42 -0.23 -15.08
N ASN A 3 12.38 1.04 -15.48
CA ASN A 3 12.10 2.13 -14.55
C ASN A 3 10.66 1.99 -14.07
N LEU A 4 10.45 1.63 -12.81
CA LEU A 4 9.12 1.54 -12.22
C LEU A 4 8.63 2.95 -11.87
N ILE A 5 7.44 3.33 -12.32
CA ILE A 5 6.80 4.61 -11.97
C ILE A 5 6.07 4.47 -10.65
N SER A 6 6.37 5.36 -9.71
CA SER A 6 5.66 5.43 -8.44
C SER A 6 4.33 6.20 -8.59
N LYS A 7 3.47 6.10 -7.58
CA LYS A 7 2.28 6.94 -7.47
C LYS A 7 2.60 8.44 -7.55
N HIS A 8 3.70 8.85 -6.93
CA HIS A 8 4.12 10.25 -6.90
C HIS A 8 4.53 10.74 -8.28
N ASP A 9 5.27 9.91 -9.04
CA ASP A 9 5.67 10.21 -10.41
C ASP A 9 4.46 10.39 -11.32
N LEU A 10 3.45 9.51 -11.21
CA LEU A 10 2.20 9.64 -11.96
C LEU A 10 1.44 10.93 -11.62
N ILE A 11 1.35 11.29 -10.33
CA ILE A 11 0.68 12.52 -9.89
C ILE A 11 1.39 13.75 -10.45
N ASN A 12 2.73 13.79 -10.34
CA ASN A 12 3.53 14.89 -10.84
C ASN A 12 3.44 15.01 -12.37
N ALA A 13 3.54 13.90 -13.09
CA ALA A 13 3.39 13.88 -14.55
C ALA A 13 2.00 14.37 -14.97
N SER A 14 0.93 13.92 -14.29
CA SER A 14 -0.43 14.39 -14.56
C SER A 14 -0.59 15.89 -14.31
N ALA A 15 0.02 16.42 -13.24
CA ALA A 15 0.01 17.84 -12.94
C ALA A 15 0.76 18.67 -14.00
N ILE A 16 1.94 18.19 -14.44
CA ILE A 16 2.71 18.82 -15.52
C ILE A 16 1.87 18.81 -16.81
N LYS A 17 1.37 17.65 -17.22
CA LYS A 17 0.51 17.46 -18.41
C LYS A 17 -0.65 18.45 -18.41
N GLY A 18 -1.36 18.58 -17.28
CA GLY A 18 -2.47 19.52 -17.14
C GLY A 18 -2.05 21.00 -17.19
N ALA A 19 -0.87 21.33 -16.67
CA ALA A 19 -0.37 22.71 -16.63
C ALA A 19 0.21 23.18 -17.97
N VAL A 20 0.97 22.33 -18.67
CA VAL A 20 1.71 22.73 -19.88
C VAL A 20 1.09 22.23 -21.18
N GLY A 21 0.34 21.13 -21.15
CA GLY A 21 -0.22 20.50 -22.35
C GLY A 21 -1.06 21.45 -23.20
N PRO A 22 -2.03 22.20 -22.62
CA PRO A 22 -2.81 23.17 -23.40
C PRO A 22 -1.97 24.27 -24.05
N ALA A 23 -0.91 24.73 -23.36
CA ALA A 23 -0.01 25.75 -23.89
C ALA A 23 0.89 25.19 -24.99
N ALA A 24 1.42 23.97 -24.82
CA ALA A 24 2.19 23.27 -25.85
C ALA A 24 1.36 23.06 -27.12
N ASP A 25 0.11 22.61 -26.99
CA ASP A 25 -0.81 22.41 -28.10
C ASP A 25 -1.22 23.71 -28.79
N ALA A 26 -1.43 24.79 -28.03
CA ALA A 26 -1.74 26.10 -28.59
C ALA A 26 -0.56 26.64 -29.39
N LEU A 27 0.65 26.60 -28.83
CA LEU A 27 1.87 27.09 -29.49
C LEU A 27 2.20 26.29 -30.76
N LYS A 28 1.97 24.96 -30.78
CA LYS A 28 2.12 24.13 -31.99
C LYS A 28 1.20 24.55 -33.15
N LYS A 29 0.08 25.21 -32.85
CA LYS A 29 -0.93 25.65 -33.83
C LYS A 29 -0.73 27.09 -34.30
N ILE A 30 0.18 27.85 -33.68
CA ILE A 30 0.46 29.22 -34.09
C ILE A 30 1.27 29.19 -35.39
N ASP A 31 0.70 29.80 -36.43
CA ASP A 31 1.46 30.16 -37.62
C ASP A 31 2.28 31.41 -37.33
N THR A 32 3.60 31.24 -37.16
CA THR A 32 4.51 32.34 -36.84
C THR A 32 4.65 33.36 -37.97
N GLU A 33 4.37 32.98 -39.21
CA GLU A 33 4.41 33.90 -40.36
C GLU A 33 3.24 34.89 -40.30
N SER A 34 2.08 34.47 -39.79
CA SER A 34 0.90 35.30 -39.61
C SER A 34 1.02 36.39 -38.53
N LEU A 35 2.04 36.30 -37.67
CA LEU A 35 2.21 37.17 -36.51
C LEU A 35 3.08 38.42 -36.76
N GLY A 36 3.74 38.51 -37.93
CA GLY A 36 4.60 39.65 -38.26
C GLY A 36 5.79 39.84 -37.30
N LEU A 37 6.23 38.77 -36.64
CA LEU A 37 7.32 38.80 -35.65
C LEU A 37 8.68 39.05 -36.30
N SER A 38 9.59 39.68 -35.55
CA SER A 38 11.00 39.71 -35.92
C SER A 38 11.63 38.31 -35.85
N VAL A 39 12.80 38.16 -36.47
CA VAL A 39 13.59 36.91 -36.44
C VAL A 39 13.92 36.48 -35.01
N ASN A 40 14.25 37.44 -34.13
CA ASN A 40 14.57 37.14 -32.73
C ASN A 40 13.34 36.70 -31.94
N GLU A 41 12.19 37.35 -32.12
CA GLU A 41 10.93 36.98 -31.46
C GLU A 41 10.45 35.60 -31.90
N THR A 42 10.55 35.30 -33.20
CA THR A 42 10.25 33.98 -33.77
C THR A 42 11.11 32.89 -33.14
N LYS A 43 12.41 33.18 -32.92
CA LYS A 43 13.33 32.26 -32.26
C LYS A 43 12.97 32.01 -30.80
N ILE A 44 12.63 33.06 -30.05
CA ILE A 44 12.20 32.95 -28.65
C ILE A 44 10.91 32.12 -28.55
N LEU A 45 9.93 32.42 -29.40
CA LEU A 45 8.65 31.69 -29.45
C LEU A 45 8.87 30.21 -29.77
N SER A 46 9.72 29.90 -30.75
CA SER A 46 10.06 28.53 -31.13
C SER A 46 10.75 27.77 -29.99
N GLN A 47 11.64 28.44 -29.24
CA GLN A 47 12.31 27.84 -28.09
C GLN A 47 11.32 27.57 -26.94
N ALA A 48 10.44 28.53 -26.64
CA ALA A 48 9.41 28.35 -25.61
C ALA A 48 8.44 27.21 -25.98
N ALA A 49 7.99 27.16 -27.24
CA ALA A 49 7.13 26.09 -27.74
C ALA A 49 7.81 24.71 -27.64
N LYS A 50 9.11 24.65 -27.98
CA LYS A 50 9.89 23.41 -27.84
C LYS A 50 9.99 22.96 -26.38
N ILE A 51 10.34 23.85 -25.46
CA ILE A 51 10.44 23.52 -24.03
C ILE A 51 9.11 22.97 -23.50
N LEU A 52 8.00 23.61 -23.85
CA LEU A 52 6.68 23.18 -23.41
C LEU A 52 6.27 21.84 -24.05
N SER A 53 6.60 21.59 -25.32
CA SER A 53 6.39 20.28 -25.94
C SER A 53 7.21 19.20 -25.27
N ASP A 54 8.51 19.43 -25.05
CA ASP A 54 9.41 18.44 -24.44
C ASP A 54 8.91 18.07 -23.03
N LEU A 55 8.39 19.03 -22.26
CA LEU A 55 7.77 18.78 -20.95
C LEU A 55 6.45 18.00 -21.05
N ASP A 56 5.59 18.34 -22.01
CA ASP A 56 4.32 17.64 -22.24
C ASP A 56 4.54 16.17 -22.68
N ASP A 57 5.50 15.96 -23.58
CA ASP A 57 5.88 14.65 -24.11
C ASP A 57 6.52 13.79 -23.00
N PHE A 58 7.40 14.38 -22.17
CA PHE A 58 7.96 13.71 -21.00
C PHE A 58 6.85 13.28 -20.02
N ALA A 59 5.95 14.20 -19.66
CA ALA A 59 4.84 13.90 -18.75
C ALA A 59 3.95 12.78 -19.31
N GLN A 60 3.64 12.80 -20.61
CA GLN A 60 2.89 11.74 -21.26
C GLN A 60 3.62 10.39 -21.16
N SER A 61 4.93 10.36 -21.40
CA SER A 61 5.71 9.12 -21.35
C SER A 61 5.68 8.45 -19.96
N VAL A 62 5.69 9.25 -18.88
CA VAL A 62 5.56 8.76 -17.50
C VAL A 62 4.16 8.21 -17.24
N ILE A 63 3.12 8.91 -17.72
CA ILE A 63 1.72 8.46 -17.62
C ILE A 63 1.54 7.13 -18.36
N ASP A 64 2.04 7.02 -19.58
CA ASP A 64 1.93 5.81 -20.40
C ASP A 64 2.65 4.62 -19.75
N LEU A 65 3.83 4.85 -19.17
CA LEU A 65 4.56 3.80 -18.46
C LEU A 65 3.80 3.36 -17.19
N GLY A 66 3.27 4.28 -16.39
CA GLY A 66 2.47 3.92 -15.22
C GLY A 66 1.15 3.22 -15.59
N ASN A 67 0.53 3.59 -16.71
CA ASN A 67 -0.64 2.88 -17.25
C ASN A 67 -0.28 1.45 -17.68
N LYS A 68 0.86 1.28 -18.37
CA LYS A 68 1.36 -0.05 -18.77
C LYS A 68 1.61 -0.92 -17.54
N GLN A 69 2.28 -0.40 -16.52
CA GLN A 69 2.51 -1.11 -15.25
C GLN A 69 1.21 -1.50 -14.56
N PHE A 70 0.23 -0.57 -14.49
CA PHE A 70 -1.07 -0.89 -13.94
C PHE A 70 -1.76 -2.00 -14.74
N GLN A 71 -1.70 -1.98 -16.07
CA GLN A 71 -2.30 -3.02 -16.91
C GLN A 71 -1.63 -4.38 -16.75
N SER A 72 -0.31 -4.42 -16.54
CA SER A 72 0.47 -5.65 -16.34
C SER A 72 0.62 -6.08 -14.88
N ARG A 73 -0.14 -5.47 -13.95
CA ARG A 73 -0.06 -5.79 -12.52
C ARG A 73 -0.47 -7.23 -12.23
N ASP A 74 0.12 -7.81 -11.18
CA ASP A 74 -0.30 -9.13 -10.67
C ASP A 74 -1.66 -9.02 -9.97
N VAL A 75 -2.73 -9.25 -10.74
CA VAL A 75 -4.10 -9.22 -10.25
C VAL A 75 -4.36 -10.30 -9.19
N GLU A 76 -3.69 -11.45 -9.29
CA GLU A 76 -3.87 -12.52 -8.32
C GLU A 76 -3.27 -12.16 -6.96
N LEU A 77 -2.05 -11.60 -6.94
CA LEU A 77 -1.45 -11.09 -5.72
C LEU A 77 -2.28 -9.97 -5.10
N ILE A 78 -2.82 -9.05 -5.91
CA ILE A 78 -3.72 -7.98 -5.43
C ILE A 78 -4.99 -8.56 -4.80
N ASN A 79 -5.59 -9.59 -5.42
CA ASN A 79 -6.79 -10.23 -4.89
C ASN A 79 -6.51 -11.00 -3.59
N ARG A 80 -5.38 -11.70 -3.51
CA ARG A 80 -4.93 -12.38 -2.28
C ARG A 80 -4.67 -11.37 -1.16
N ALA A 81 -3.96 -10.29 -1.45
CA ALA A 81 -3.72 -9.20 -0.51
C ALA A 81 -5.01 -8.55 -0.01
N SER A 82 -5.93 -8.22 -0.93
CA SER A 82 -7.24 -7.66 -0.59
C SER A 82 -8.06 -8.60 0.29
N SER A 83 -8.08 -9.90 -0.04
CA SER A 83 -8.79 -10.91 0.75
C SER A 83 -8.19 -11.04 2.15
N ARG A 84 -6.87 -11.06 2.27
CA ARG A 84 -6.17 -11.12 3.56
C ARG A 84 -6.42 -9.87 4.39
N PHE A 85 -6.42 -8.67 3.78
CA PHE A 85 -6.69 -7.41 4.46
C PHE A 85 -8.01 -7.45 5.27
N PHE A 86 -9.08 -7.96 4.65
CA PHE A 86 -10.37 -8.12 5.34
C PHE A 86 -10.38 -9.27 6.34
N ALA A 87 -9.67 -10.37 6.07
CA ALA A 87 -9.56 -11.50 6.99
C ALA A 87 -8.84 -11.11 8.30
N VAL A 88 -7.83 -10.25 8.23
CA VAL A 88 -7.07 -9.79 9.41
C VAL A 88 -7.97 -9.12 10.46
N ASP A 89 -8.97 -8.33 10.04
CA ASP A 89 -9.91 -7.71 10.98
C ASP A 89 -10.71 -8.73 11.78
N ARG A 90 -11.16 -9.80 11.10
CA ARG A 90 -11.84 -10.91 11.75
C ARG A 90 -10.91 -11.62 12.73
N ASP A 91 -9.67 -11.89 12.34
CA ASP A 91 -8.69 -12.59 13.18
C ASP A 91 -8.32 -11.76 14.42
N ILE A 92 -8.25 -10.43 14.30
CA ILE A 92 -8.07 -9.52 15.44
C ILE A 92 -9.28 -9.59 16.39
N ALA A 93 -10.49 -9.56 15.85
CA ALA A 93 -11.72 -9.64 16.65
C ALA A 93 -11.80 -10.97 17.41
N GLU A 94 -11.46 -12.08 16.74
CA GLU A 94 -11.39 -13.40 17.35
C GLU A 94 -10.36 -13.46 18.49
N ALA A 95 -9.14 -12.93 18.26
CA ALA A 95 -8.11 -12.90 19.30
C ALA A 95 -8.54 -12.07 20.53
N LYS A 96 -9.23 -10.94 20.31
CA LYS A 96 -9.80 -10.12 21.40
C LYS A 96 -10.90 -10.86 22.16
N ALA A 97 -11.76 -11.60 21.45
CA ALA A 97 -12.79 -12.41 22.09
C ALA A 97 -12.18 -13.52 22.95
N HIS A 98 -11.15 -14.23 22.46
CA HIS A 98 -10.42 -15.22 23.24
C HIS A 98 -9.76 -14.62 24.48
N GLN A 99 -9.17 -13.43 24.36
CA GLN A 99 -8.55 -12.73 25.49
C GLN A 99 -9.60 -12.44 26.59
N TYR A 100 -10.76 -11.91 26.19
CA TYR A 100 -11.87 -11.66 27.10
C TYR A 100 -12.37 -12.95 27.75
N HIS A 101 -12.55 -14.03 26.98
CA HIS A 101 -13.04 -15.31 27.51
C HIS A 101 -12.05 -15.97 28.47
N ALA A 102 -10.74 -15.91 28.20
CA ALA A 102 -9.72 -16.42 29.11
C ALA A 102 -9.76 -15.68 30.47
N GLU A 103 -9.89 -14.36 30.44
CA GLU A 103 -10.03 -13.54 31.66
C GLU A 103 -11.32 -13.88 32.43
N GLN A 104 -12.47 -13.94 31.75
CA GLN A 104 -13.74 -14.26 32.40
C GLN A 104 -13.77 -15.68 32.97
N ALA A 105 -13.20 -16.65 32.26
CA ALA A 105 -13.11 -18.03 32.74
C ALA A 105 -12.27 -18.13 34.02
N PHE A 106 -11.13 -17.42 34.06
CA PHE A 106 -10.29 -17.36 35.25
C PHE A 106 -11.01 -16.73 36.45
N ILE A 107 -11.68 -15.58 36.23
CA ILE A 107 -12.45 -14.88 37.28
C ILE A 107 -13.58 -15.77 37.79
N ALA A 108 -14.37 -16.36 36.89
CA ALA A 108 -15.49 -17.22 37.25
C ALA A 108 -15.02 -18.44 38.05
N LYS A 109 -13.94 -19.09 37.61
CA LYS A 109 -13.41 -20.27 38.30
C LYS A 109 -12.84 -19.93 39.68
N THR A 110 -12.12 -18.82 39.77
CA THR A 110 -11.59 -18.32 41.05
C THR A 110 -12.73 -18.01 42.03
N ALA A 111 -13.78 -17.31 41.57
CA ALA A 111 -14.93 -16.97 42.40
C ALA A 111 -15.73 -18.22 42.83
N GLU A 112 -15.85 -19.22 41.96
CA GLU A 112 -16.48 -20.51 42.30
C GLU A 112 -15.72 -21.23 43.41
N LEU A 113 -14.40 -21.35 43.29
CA LEU A 113 -13.56 -22.03 44.29
C LEU A 113 -13.54 -21.27 45.63
N GLN A 114 -13.55 -19.94 45.60
CA GLN A 114 -13.70 -19.13 46.82
C GLN A 114 -15.01 -19.42 47.55
N LYS A 115 -16.13 -19.55 46.82
CA LYS A 115 -17.43 -19.92 47.40
C LYS A 115 -17.44 -21.33 47.99
N GLN A 116 -16.61 -22.22 47.46
CA GLN A 116 -16.43 -23.58 47.97
C GLN A 116 -15.50 -23.64 49.20
N GLY A 117 -14.96 -22.50 49.65
CA GLY A 117 -14.12 -22.41 50.85
C GLY A 117 -12.62 -22.64 50.61
N PHE A 118 -12.17 -22.75 49.36
CA PHE A 118 -10.75 -22.86 49.06
C PHE A 118 -10.02 -21.56 49.39
N SER A 119 -8.85 -21.68 50.01
CA SER A 119 -7.94 -20.56 50.26
C SER A 119 -7.28 -20.09 48.96
N ALA A 120 -6.79 -18.84 48.94
CA ALA A 120 -6.07 -18.29 47.78
C ALA A 120 -4.84 -19.14 47.38
N ALA A 121 -4.16 -19.75 48.35
CA ALA A 121 -3.00 -20.60 48.09
C ALA A 121 -3.37 -21.93 47.40
N GLU A 122 -4.56 -22.47 47.71
CA GLU A 122 -5.08 -23.68 47.06
C GLU A 122 -5.60 -23.36 45.66
N ILE A 123 -6.32 -22.25 45.50
CA ILE A 123 -6.81 -21.79 44.20
C ILE A 123 -5.65 -21.59 43.22
N LYS A 124 -4.56 -20.97 43.66
CA LYS A 124 -3.37 -20.77 42.82
C LYS A 124 -2.74 -22.08 42.32
N LYS A 125 -2.95 -23.20 43.02
CA LYS A 125 -2.48 -24.53 42.59
C LYS A 125 -3.47 -25.23 41.65
N LEU A 126 -4.75 -24.83 41.69
CA LEU A 126 -5.85 -25.47 40.95
C LEU A 126 -6.20 -24.72 39.66
N VAL A 127 -5.97 -23.41 39.62
CA VAL A 127 -6.34 -22.55 38.49
C VAL A 127 -5.08 -21.99 37.86
N THR A 128 -4.92 -22.22 36.56
CA THR A 128 -3.84 -21.65 35.75
C THR A 128 -4.01 -20.14 35.64
N ASP A 129 -2.92 -19.39 35.83
CA ASP A 129 -2.89 -17.94 35.59
C ASP A 129 -3.12 -17.67 34.09
N PRO A 130 -4.13 -16.86 33.69
CA PRO A 130 -4.44 -16.58 32.29
C PRO A 130 -3.44 -15.60 31.66
N LYS A 131 -2.59 -14.93 32.45
CA LYS A 131 -1.68 -13.88 31.94
C LYS A 131 -0.82 -14.32 30.75
N PRO A 132 -0.15 -15.49 30.75
CA PRO A 132 0.67 -15.89 29.60
C PRO A 132 -0.14 -16.06 28.31
N GLU A 133 -1.37 -16.56 28.42
CA GLU A 133 -2.27 -16.71 27.26
C GLU A 133 -2.75 -15.34 26.77
N ILE A 134 -3.15 -14.46 27.68
CA ILE A 134 -3.55 -13.08 27.39
C ILE A 134 -2.42 -12.32 26.70
N GLU A 135 -1.19 -12.45 27.20
CA GLU A 135 0.00 -11.83 26.61
C GLU A 135 0.30 -12.37 25.21
N ALA A 136 0.19 -13.69 25.00
CA ALA A 136 0.36 -14.30 23.68
C ALA A 136 -0.70 -13.82 22.68
N LEU A 137 -1.97 -13.71 23.10
CA LEU A 137 -3.04 -13.16 22.28
C LEU A 137 -2.80 -11.68 21.94
N GLN A 138 -2.30 -10.89 22.90
CA GLN A 138 -1.95 -9.49 22.66
C GLN A 138 -0.79 -9.37 21.65
N GLN A 139 0.22 -10.23 21.74
CA GLN A 139 1.30 -10.28 20.75
C GLN A 139 0.78 -10.64 19.35
N LYS A 140 -0.14 -11.63 19.26
CA LYS A 140 -0.81 -11.99 18.01
C LYS A 140 -1.56 -10.81 17.41
N ILE A 141 -2.34 -10.08 18.22
CA ILE A 141 -3.06 -8.87 17.78
C ILE A 141 -2.09 -7.82 17.23
N ASN A 142 -0.98 -7.57 17.92
CA ASN A 142 0.02 -6.60 17.46
C ASN A 142 0.66 -7.04 16.13
N GLY A 143 0.97 -8.32 15.97
CA GLY A 143 1.46 -8.88 14.71
C GLY A 143 0.47 -8.71 13.56
N LEU A 144 -0.81 -8.99 13.81
CA LEU A 144 -1.89 -8.80 12.83
C LEU A 144 -2.07 -7.32 12.44
N ILE A 145 -1.93 -6.37 13.37
CA ILE A 145 -1.99 -4.93 13.06
C ILE A 145 -0.84 -4.52 12.12
N VAL A 146 0.38 -5.00 12.41
CA VAL A 146 1.56 -4.73 11.56
C VAL A 146 1.38 -5.35 10.18
N GLU A 147 0.89 -6.60 10.11
CA GLU A 147 0.55 -7.27 8.86
C GLU A 147 -0.46 -6.45 8.05
N LYS A 148 -1.56 -6.01 8.67
CA LYS A 148 -2.60 -5.22 8.00
C LYS A 148 -2.04 -3.94 7.39
N SER A 149 -1.20 -3.22 8.14
CA SER A 149 -0.57 -1.97 7.67
C SER A 149 0.34 -2.20 6.45
N ARG A 150 1.07 -3.32 6.42
CA ARG A 150 1.89 -3.71 5.25
C ARG A 150 1.04 -4.01 4.03
N ILE A 151 -0.05 -4.75 4.21
CA ILE A 151 -1.00 -5.04 3.14
C ILE A 151 -1.66 -3.76 2.62
N GLU A 152 -2.03 -2.84 3.51
CA GLU A 152 -2.57 -1.54 3.13
C GLU A 152 -1.59 -0.73 2.29
N ALA A 153 -0.31 -0.68 2.71
CA ALA A 153 0.74 0.00 1.96
C ALA A 153 0.92 -0.60 0.56
N PHE A 154 0.90 -1.93 0.43
CA PHE A 154 0.93 -2.63 -0.86
C PHE A 154 -0.27 -2.25 -1.75
N LEU A 155 -1.49 -2.31 -1.23
CA LEU A 155 -2.70 -1.98 -1.99
C LEU A 155 -2.76 -0.50 -2.40
N ALA A 156 -2.12 0.38 -1.63
CA ALA A 156 -2.02 1.81 -1.93
C ALA A 156 -0.89 2.15 -2.93
N ASP A 157 0.01 1.21 -3.24
CA ASP A 157 1.21 1.39 -4.08
C ASP A 157 0.92 1.34 -5.58
N SER A 158 -0.33 1.60 -6.01
CA SER A 158 -0.66 1.74 -7.42
C SER A 158 0.15 2.87 -8.07
N PRO A 159 0.76 2.66 -9.24
CA PRO A 159 0.55 1.54 -10.17
C PRO A 159 1.53 0.37 -9.99
N ARG A 160 2.49 0.47 -9.06
CA ARG A 160 3.61 -0.45 -8.93
C ARG A 160 3.25 -1.75 -8.22
N PHE A 161 2.47 -1.69 -7.14
CA PHE A 161 2.12 -2.85 -6.31
C PHE A 161 3.36 -3.69 -5.94
N SER A 162 4.35 -3.07 -5.31
CA SER A 162 5.64 -3.72 -5.03
C SER A 162 5.49 -4.92 -4.06
N PRO A 163 5.84 -6.15 -4.46
CA PRO A 163 5.73 -7.32 -3.59
C PRO A 163 6.58 -7.26 -2.31
N ASP A 164 7.65 -6.45 -2.32
CA ASP A 164 8.50 -6.22 -1.14
C ASP A 164 7.71 -5.63 0.04
N LEU A 165 6.61 -4.92 -0.24
CA LEU A 165 5.73 -4.37 0.79
C LEU A 165 4.96 -5.45 1.56
N LEU A 166 4.91 -6.68 1.03
CA LEU A 166 4.24 -7.83 1.64
C LEU A 166 5.20 -8.74 2.43
N ILE A 167 6.50 -8.43 2.46
CA ILE A 167 7.47 -9.22 3.23
C ILE A 167 7.04 -9.28 4.70
N GLY A 168 7.04 -10.49 5.26
CA GLY A 168 6.62 -10.76 6.64
C GLY A 168 5.12 -10.64 6.89
N THR A 169 4.30 -10.67 5.85
CA THR A 169 2.86 -10.97 5.94
C THR A 169 2.61 -12.46 5.72
N ALA A 170 1.37 -12.92 5.91
CA ALA A 170 0.99 -14.30 5.60
C ALA A 170 0.77 -14.57 4.11
N ILE A 171 0.94 -13.57 3.23
CA ILE A 171 0.72 -13.70 1.79
C ILE A 171 2.01 -14.21 1.13
N GLU A 172 1.91 -15.36 0.48
CA GLU A 172 3.02 -15.93 -0.29
C GLU A 172 3.26 -15.11 -1.56
N VAL A 173 4.42 -14.46 -1.61
CA VAL A 173 4.94 -13.82 -2.82
C VAL A 173 5.74 -14.88 -3.58
N PHE A 174 5.20 -15.35 -4.71
CA PHE A 174 5.99 -16.14 -5.64
C PHE A 174 6.90 -15.16 -6.37
N ALA A 175 8.21 -15.27 -6.13
CA ALA A 175 9.16 -14.64 -7.03
C ALA A 175 9.01 -15.32 -8.38
N ASP A 176 8.59 -14.58 -9.40
CA ASP A 176 8.68 -15.08 -10.77
C ASP A 176 10.14 -15.46 -11.01
N GLU A 177 10.36 -16.74 -11.30
CA GLU A 177 11.63 -17.32 -11.73
C GLU A 177 11.99 -16.76 -13.13
N THR A 178 12.32 -15.47 -13.23
CA THR A 178 12.93 -14.89 -14.43
C THR A 178 14.11 -13.99 -14.10
N ALA A 179 14.94 -14.41 -13.13
CA ALA A 179 16.25 -13.81 -12.89
C ALA A 179 17.34 -14.84 -12.57
N GLN A 180 17.22 -16.06 -13.10
CA GLN A 180 18.29 -17.06 -13.08
C GLN A 180 18.35 -17.90 -14.37
N ALA A 181 18.20 -17.25 -15.53
CA ALA A 181 18.56 -17.83 -16.82
C ALA A 181 18.70 -16.74 -17.90
N ALA A 182 19.75 -15.91 -17.82
CA ALA A 182 20.33 -15.20 -18.96
C ALA A 182 21.73 -14.68 -18.58
#